data_AF-A0A1C6ERC4-F1
#
_entry.id   AF-A0A1C6ERC4-F1
#
_cell.length_a   1.000
_cell.length_b   1.000
_cell.length_c   1.000
_cell.angle_alpha   90.00
_cell.angle_beta   90.00
_cell.angle_gamma   90.00
#
_symmetry.space_group_name_H-M   'P 1'
#
loop_
_entity.id
_entity.type
_entity.pdbx_description
1 polymer ?
#
loop_
_entity_poly.entity_id
_entity_poly.type
_entity_poly.pdbx_seq_one_letter_code
_entity_poly.pdbx_strand_id
1 'polypeptide(L)'
;MALSQIIVTSRYLKSGNQKSKNKRRNYTKYIAIRETVEMREQNTIDRNNNATQNQQELLSDLLSDFPEAKRYLEYEDFKANPTVENASELISTIIERNADVIGNRQNFVGYMAMRPGVEKRGAHGLFNESDEPIVLDRAANEIANHPGNVWSHVVSLRREDAIRLGYDNSERWRELVMRHIADIAEQTKIPLCNLKWYAAFHDTTHHPHIHLLVYSKSPKQGFLTKQGIDKIRSVFANDIFHDDLQSIYMEQTIRRDELKMESKKYVEELLKKIRENNFHNAKLESLIFTLKKQLDSTNGKKVYGYLKPEVKTTVDEVFKILSQEENVPELYEKWCELERQKYKTYTQKEKEFPPLWENKVFQPVRNMIVQQVLNIQFLVEAIEVAEPELPESFTETEIEIPPQIDTDFFKPKEPADSNLKWNDNYKTAYEMIHDKRSELQDYLQAELLLLSEAESEMLLLCLNWESCMRLKSWAKRMRRSRLNSIGKHCRDF
;
A
#
# COMPACT_ATOMS: atom_id res chain seq x y z
N MET A 1 1.35 -2.15 18.79
CA MET A 1 1.68 -1.10 17.78
C MET A 1 0.38 -0.48 17.31
N ALA A 2 0.32 0.85 17.17
CA ALA A 2 -0.83 1.49 16.53
C ALA A 2 -0.96 0.96 15.09
N LEU A 3 -2.17 0.67 14.64
CA LEU A 3 -2.40 0.12 13.31
C LEU A 3 -2.20 1.22 12.26
N SER A 4 -1.11 1.13 11.50
CA SER A 4 -0.82 2.03 10.39
C SER A 4 -1.90 1.96 9.32
N GLN A 5 -2.58 3.06 9.08
CA GLN A 5 -3.71 3.13 8.15
C GLN A 5 -3.76 4.48 7.42
N ILE A 6 -4.01 4.42 6.11
CA ILE A 6 -4.30 5.60 5.29
C ILE A 6 -5.75 5.58 4.81
N ILE A 7 -6.43 6.71 4.95
CA ILE A 7 -7.75 6.92 4.34
C ILE A 7 -7.59 7.81 3.11
N VAL A 8 -7.95 7.25 1.96
CA VAL A 8 -8.09 8.01 0.70
C VAL A 8 -9.52 7.92 0.21
N THR A 9 -10.17 9.09 0.19
CA THR A 9 -11.51 9.27 -0.38
C THR A 9 -11.43 10.17 -1.59
N SER A 10 -12.32 10.00 -2.56
CA SER A 10 -12.31 10.78 -3.78
C SER A 10 -13.72 11.08 -4.23
N ARG A 11 -13.99 12.34 -4.57
CA ARG A 11 -15.31 12.80 -5.00
C ARG A 11 -15.19 13.59 -6.29
N TYR A 12 -16.23 13.48 -7.10
CA TYR A 12 -16.42 14.32 -8.26
C TYR A 12 -17.10 15.63 -7.83
N LEU A 13 -16.43 16.77 -8.03
CA LEU A 13 -17.04 18.08 -7.76
C LEU A 13 -18.01 18.39 -8.89
N LYS A 14 -19.32 18.26 -8.67
CA LYS A 14 -20.32 18.61 -9.70
C LYS A 14 -20.29 20.12 -9.99
N SER A 15 -20.46 20.50 -11.27
CA SER A 15 -20.78 21.89 -11.61
C SER A 15 -22.11 22.25 -10.96
N GLY A 16 -22.17 23.39 -10.25
CA GLY A 16 -23.24 23.68 -9.30
C GLY A 16 -24.65 23.62 -9.91
N ASN A 17 -25.56 22.86 -9.28
CA ASN A 17 -27.01 22.94 -9.54
C ASN A 17 -27.74 23.46 -8.28
N GLN A 18 -28.74 24.33 -8.50
CA GLN A 18 -29.52 25.05 -7.47
C GLN A 18 -30.45 24.18 -6.58
N LYS A 19 -30.49 22.85 -6.77
CA LYS A 19 -31.60 21.98 -6.29
C LYS A 19 -31.57 21.53 -4.81
N SER A 20 -30.75 22.10 -3.91
CA SER A 20 -30.82 21.75 -2.46
C SER A 20 -30.69 22.93 -1.48
N LYS A 21 -31.27 24.08 -1.81
CA LYS A 21 -31.20 25.33 -1.00
C LYS A 21 -31.52 25.18 0.50
N ASN A 22 -32.50 24.35 0.88
CA ASN A 22 -32.97 24.30 2.28
C ASN A 22 -32.08 23.45 3.21
N LYS A 23 -31.54 22.31 2.75
CA LYS A 23 -30.55 21.51 3.51
C LYS A 23 -29.21 22.24 3.66
N ARG A 24 -28.77 22.94 2.60
CA ARG A 24 -27.52 23.73 2.60
C ARG A 24 -27.50 24.79 3.71
N ARG A 25 -28.64 25.45 3.98
CA ARG A 25 -28.72 26.56 4.96
C ARG A 25 -28.36 26.14 6.39
N ASN A 26 -28.69 24.91 6.80
CA ASN A 26 -28.40 24.44 8.15
C ASN A 26 -26.91 24.10 8.34
N TYR A 27 -26.29 23.44 7.36
CA TYR A 27 -24.85 23.16 7.40
C TYR A 27 -24.00 24.43 7.21
N THR A 28 -24.42 25.37 6.34
CA THR A 28 -23.75 26.67 6.20
C THR A 28 -23.81 27.48 7.49
N LYS A 29 -24.93 27.44 8.24
CA LYS A 29 -25.01 28.04 9.58
C LYS A 29 -24.05 27.39 10.56
N TYR A 30 -23.93 26.06 10.55
CA TYR A 30 -22.99 25.33 11.40
C TYR A 30 -21.53 25.72 11.10
N ILE A 31 -21.16 25.82 9.82
CA ILE A 31 -19.84 26.30 9.36
C ILE A 31 -19.58 27.72 9.89
N ALA A 32 -20.49 28.66 9.64
CA ALA A 32 -20.32 30.06 10.05
C ALA A 32 -20.22 30.24 11.58
N ILE A 33 -21.01 29.48 12.35
CA ILE A 33 -20.97 29.54 13.82
C ILE A 33 -19.65 28.96 14.35
N ARG A 34 -19.13 27.86 13.79
CA ARG A 34 -17.83 27.29 14.21
C ARG A 34 -16.64 28.17 13.80
N GLU A 35 -16.73 28.87 12.67
CA GLU A 35 -15.69 29.79 12.16
C GLU A 35 -15.53 31.06 13.01
N THR A 36 -16.63 31.60 13.57
CA THR A 36 -16.61 32.86 14.35
C THR A 36 -16.53 32.66 15.86
N VAL A 37 -16.75 31.44 16.33
CA VAL A 37 -16.65 31.14 17.76
C VAL A 37 -15.19 30.77 18.02
N GLU A 38 -14.37 31.76 18.41
CA GLU A 38 -13.36 31.50 19.44
C GLU A 38 -14.05 30.63 20.48
N MET A 39 -13.53 29.43 20.74
CA MET A 39 -14.11 28.50 21.70
C MET A 39 -14.17 29.21 23.05
N ARG A 40 -15.28 29.91 23.32
CA ARG A 40 -15.50 30.59 24.58
C ARG A 40 -15.41 29.53 25.65
N GLU A 41 -14.62 29.78 26.69
CA GLU A 41 -14.48 28.97 27.91
C GLU A 41 -15.82 28.76 28.68
N GLN A 42 -16.95 29.14 28.09
CA GLN A 42 -18.28 29.15 28.71
C GLN A 42 -19.12 27.89 28.44
N ASN A 43 -18.61 26.91 27.68
CA ASN A 43 -19.25 25.59 27.61
C ASN A 43 -18.68 24.68 28.70
N THR A 44 -19.41 24.53 29.80
CA THR A 44 -19.16 23.66 30.97
C THR A 44 -19.26 22.16 30.67
N ILE A 45 -19.37 21.77 29.40
CA ILE A 45 -19.47 20.37 29.01
C ILE A 45 -18.06 19.82 28.84
N ASP A 46 -17.66 18.91 29.74
CA ASP A 46 -16.42 18.14 29.58
C ASP A 46 -16.43 17.44 28.21
N ARG A 47 -15.35 17.64 27.45
CA ARG A 47 -15.15 17.06 26.11
C ARG A 47 -15.13 15.54 26.10
N ASN A 48 -14.78 14.95 27.24
CA ASN A 48 -14.77 13.51 27.46
C ASN A 48 -16.15 12.95 27.85
N ASN A 49 -17.15 13.79 28.11
CA ASN A 49 -18.51 13.32 28.31
C ASN A 49 -19.08 12.71 27.02
N ASN A 50 -20.13 11.90 27.19
CA ASN A 50 -20.92 11.37 26.08
C ASN A 50 -21.43 12.48 25.17
N ALA A 51 -21.42 12.23 23.87
CA ALA A 51 -21.92 13.13 22.84
C ALA A 51 -23.36 13.57 23.15
N THR A 52 -23.60 14.86 23.01
CA THR A 52 -24.91 15.47 23.30
C THR A 52 -25.99 14.95 22.35
N GLN A 53 -27.26 14.97 22.77
CA GLN A 53 -28.38 14.57 21.92
C GLN A 53 -28.40 15.31 20.57
N ASN A 54 -28.15 16.62 20.59
CA ASN A 54 -28.07 17.44 19.37
C ASN A 54 -26.95 16.98 18.42
N GLN A 55 -25.79 16.59 18.95
CA GLN A 55 -24.70 16.04 18.13
C GLN A 55 -25.08 14.69 17.52
N GLN A 56 -25.75 13.82 18.28
CA GLN A 56 -26.18 12.51 17.79
C GLN A 56 -27.25 12.64 16.70
N GLU A 57 -28.23 13.52 16.87
CA GLU A 57 -29.24 13.83 15.85
C GLU A 57 -28.60 14.39 14.58
N LEU A 58 -27.70 15.37 14.70
CA LEU A 58 -26.98 15.95 13.57
C LEU A 58 -26.09 14.90 12.86
N LEU A 59 -25.42 14.03 13.61
CA LEU A 59 -24.63 12.94 13.04
C LEU A 59 -25.50 11.94 12.29
N SER A 60 -26.68 11.59 12.81
CA SER A 60 -27.63 10.71 12.12
C SER A 60 -28.01 11.28 10.76
N ASP A 61 -28.37 12.57 10.71
CA ASP A 61 -28.70 13.27 9.46
C ASP A 61 -27.50 13.30 8.49
N LEU A 62 -26.32 13.66 9.00
CA LEU A 62 -25.10 13.76 8.19
C LEU A 62 -24.65 12.40 7.63
N LEU A 63 -24.71 11.33 8.42
CA LEU A 63 -24.34 9.98 7.98
C LEU A 63 -25.36 9.38 7.01
N SER A 64 -26.62 9.84 7.06
CA SER A 64 -27.64 9.51 6.09
C SER A 64 -27.38 10.22 4.75
N ASP A 65 -27.08 11.52 4.79
CA ASP A 65 -26.81 12.33 3.59
C ASP A 65 -25.43 12.01 2.97
N PHE A 66 -24.45 11.60 3.79
CA PHE A 66 -23.07 11.32 3.38
C PHE A 66 -22.58 9.95 3.89
N PRO A 67 -23.08 8.83 3.34
CA PRO A 67 -22.76 7.49 3.85
C PRO A 67 -21.28 7.11 3.76
N GLU A 68 -20.50 7.71 2.85
CA GLU A 68 -19.04 7.52 2.75
C GLU A 68 -18.29 7.99 4.01
N ALA A 69 -18.90 8.86 4.84
CA ALA A 69 -18.33 9.29 6.10
C ALA A 69 -18.07 8.15 7.09
N LYS A 70 -18.76 7.03 6.93
CA LYS A 70 -18.51 5.80 7.72
C LYS A 70 -17.13 5.20 7.49
N ARG A 71 -16.39 5.70 6.48
CA ARG A 71 -15.02 5.27 6.15
C ARG A 71 -13.94 6.19 6.72
N TYR A 72 -14.33 7.21 7.48
CA TYR A 72 -13.40 8.20 8.02
C TYR A 72 -12.80 7.69 9.33
N LEU A 73 -11.58 8.12 9.67
CA LEU A 73 -10.96 7.76 10.95
C LEU A 73 -11.75 8.35 12.11
N GLU A 74 -12.30 9.55 11.93
CA GLU A 74 -13.18 10.23 12.87
C GLU A 74 -14.46 9.44 13.17
N TYR A 75 -14.95 8.64 12.21
CA TYR A 75 -16.11 7.78 12.44
C TYR A 75 -15.76 6.57 13.29
N GLU A 76 -14.57 5.98 13.07
CA GLU A 76 -14.07 4.90 13.92
C GLU A 76 -13.87 5.37 15.35
N ASP A 77 -13.24 6.54 15.54
CA ASP A 77 -12.98 7.11 16.86
C ASP A 77 -14.29 7.45 17.60
N PHE A 78 -15.28 8.03 16.90
CA PHE A 78 -16.61 8.26 17.47
C PHE A 78 -17.34 6.95 17.81
N LYS A 79 -17.25 5.93 16.96
CA LYS A 79 -17.88 4.64 17.21
C LYS A 79 -17.25 3.93 18.42
N ALA A 80 -15.92 4.02 18.55
CA ALA A 80 -15.20 3.44 19.67
C ALA A 80 -15.49 4.20 20.98
N ASN A 81 -15.46 5.54 20.92
CA ASN A 81 -15.66 6.43 22.06
C ASN A 81 -16.57 7.60 21.63
N PRO A 82 -17.90 7.54 21.87
CA PRO A 82 -18.84 8.55 21.40
C PRO A 82 -18.84 9.78 22.33
N THR A 83 -17.70 10.46 22.43
CA THR A 83 -17.53 11.66 23.25
C THR A 83 -17.99 12.92 22.51
N VAL A 84 -18.18 14.02 23.26
CA VAL A 84 -18.49 15.35 22.68
C VAL A 84 -17.41 15.79 21.69
N GLU A 85 -16.14 15.51 21.98
CA GLU A 85 -15.03 15.80 21.08
C GLU A 85 -15.08 14.98 19.80
N ASN A 86 -15.16 13.65 19.90
CA ASN A 86 -15.16 12.78 18.73
C ASN A 86 -16.39 13.03 17.84
N ALA A 87 -17.54 13.34 18.44
CA ALA A 87 -18.72 13.74 17.68
C ALA A 87 -18.47 15.06 16.93
N SER A 88 -17.86 16.05 17.58
CA SER A 88 -17.55 17.35 16.96
C SER A 88 -16.54 17.22 15.82
N GLU A 89 -15.51 16.40 16.00
CA GLU A 89 -14.49 16.16 14.96
C GLU A 89 -15.08 15.42 13.77
N LEU A 90 -15.94 14.41 13.99
CA LEU A 90 -16.66 13.73 12.91
C LEU A 90 -17.61 14.69 12.17
N ILE A 91 -18.45 15.46 12.88
CA ILE A 91 -19.36 16.44 12.26
C ILE A 91 -18.56 17.41 11.39
N SER A 92 -17.49 17.97 11.95
CA SER A 92 -16.65 18.96 11.26
C SER A 92 -16.00 18.38 10.02
N THR A 93 -15.51 17.14 10.10
CA THR A 93 -14.89 16.43 8.98
C THR A 93 -15.90 16.10 7.89
N ILE A 94 -17.12 15.66 8.25
CA ILE A 94 -18.18 15.42 7.26
C ILE A 94 -18.51 16.70 6.52
N ILE A 95 -18.70 17.80 7.26
CA ILE A 95 -19.03 19.09 6.66
C ILE A 95 -17.91 19.57 5.74
N GLU A 96 -16.67 19.48 6.20
CA GLU A 96 -15.48 19.89 5.45
C GLU A 96 -15.31 19.10 4.15
N ARG A 97 -15.32 17.77 4.22
CA ARG A 97 -15.13 16.91 3.05
C ARG A 97 -16.30 16.97 2.06
N ASN A 98 -17.41 17.60 2.45
CA ASN A 98 -18.62 17.81 1.65
C ASN A 98 -18.96 19.29 1.42
N ALA A 99 -18.02 20.21 1.69
CA ALA A 99 -18.25 21.65 1.58
C ALA A 99 -18.57 22.10 0.14
N ASP A 100 -18.20 21.31 -0.87
CA ASP A 100 -18.59 21.49 -2.26
C ASP A 100 -20.08 21.26 -2.53
N VAL A 101 -20.70 20.30 -1.82
CA VAL A 101 -22.12 19.95 -1.93
C VAL A 101 -22.98 20.82 -1.02
N ILE A 102 -22.45 21.15 0.16
CA ILE A 102 -23.04 22.06 1.14
C ILE A 102 -23.00 23.50 0.62
N GLY A 103 -21.91 23.89 -0.06
CA GLY A 103 -21.71 25.17 -0.71
C GLY A 103 -21.73 25.08 -2.24
N ASN A 104 -20.78 25.77 -2.88
CA ASN A 104 -20.45 25.67 -4.30
C ASN A 104 -18.93 25.46 -4.46
N ARG A 105 -18.45 25.14 -5.66
CA ARG A 105 -17.01 24.88 -5.92
C ARG A 105 -16.09 26.04 -5.51
N GLN A 106 -16.54 27.30 -5.67
CA GLN A 106 -15.75 28.48 -5.32
C GLN A 106 -15.55 28.57 -3.79
N ASN A 107 -16.64 28.38 -3.04
CA ASN A 107 -16.61 28.35 -1.59
C ASN A 107 -15.74 27.19 -1.08
N PHE A 108 -15.71 26.06 -1.79
CA PHE A 108 -14.87 24.92 -1.42
C PHE A 108 -13.38 25.24 -1.45
N VAL A 109 -12.88 25.86 -2.51
CA VAL A 109 -11.45 26.22 -2.64
C VAL A 109 -11.04 27.25 -1.59
N GLY A 110 -11.86 28.28 -1.39
CA GLY A 110 -11.62 29.28 -0.34
C GLY A 110 -11.62 28.66 1.06
N TYR A 111 -12.60 27.80 1.35
CA TYR A 111 -12.71 27.08 2.62
C TYR A 111 -11.49 26.18 2.85
N MET A 112 -11.12 25.37 1.86
CA MET A 112 -9.94 24.48 1.89
C MET A 112 -8.65 25.24 2.19
N ALA A 113 -8.52 26.48 1.69
CA ALA A 113 -7.30 27.29 1.79
C ALA A 113 -7.19 28.11 3.09
N MET A 114 -8.31 28.43 3.74
CA MET A 114 -8.39 29.44 4.81
C MET A 114 -8.91 28.92 6.15
N ARG A 115 -9.33 27.65 6.21
CA ARG A 115 -9.91 27.05 7.41
C ARG A 115 -8.96 27.11 8.63
N PRO A 116 -9.49 27.26 9.86
CA PRO A 116 -8.72 27.01 11.08
C PRO A 116 -8.05 25.63 11.07
N GLY A 117 -6.75 25.57 11.36
CA GLY A 117 -5.94 24.35 11.29
C GLY A 117 -5.24 24.12 9.94
N VAL A 118 -5.48 24.97 8.94
CA VAL A 118 -4.69 24.95 7.70
C VAL A 118 -3.30 25.53 7.97
N GLU A 119 -2.26 24.81 7.56
CA GLU A 119 -0.91 25.36 7.55
C GLU A 119 -0.77 26.34 6.38
N LYS A 120 -0.57 27.63 6.71
CA LYS A 120 -0.48 28.69 5.70
C LYS A 120 0.91 28.73 5.05
N ARG A 121 0.93 28.83 3.74
CA ARG A 121 2.12 29.07 2.91
C ARG A 121 2.05 30.47 2.31
N GLY A 122 2.13 31.48 3.17
CA GLY A 122 1.84 32.88 2.85
C GLY A 122 0.47 33.31 3.35
N ALA A 123 -0.36 33.91 2.50
CA ALA A 123 -1.67 34.42 2.90
C ALA A 123 -2.71 33.30 3.18
N HIS A 124 -2.52 32.12 2.58
CA HIS A 124 -3.43 30.97 2.63
C HIS A 124 -2.65 29.65 2.54
N GLY A 125 -3.31 28.50 2.68
CA GLY A 125 -2.66 27.18 2.67
C GLY A 125 -2.58 26.44 1.33
N LEU A 126 -3.05 27.01 0.21
CA LEU A 126 -2.91 26.35 -1.09
C LEU A 126 -1.44 26.19 -1.50
N PHE A 127 -1.12 25.02 -2.05
CA PHE A 127 0.13 24.73 -2.76
C PHE A 127 -0.12 23.88 -4.00
N ASN A 128 0.85 23.88 -4.91
CA ASN A 128 0.89 23.04 -6.11
C ASN A 128 2.35 22.70 -6.46
N GLU A 129 2.64 22.33 -7.70
CA GLU A 129 3.99 22.00 -8.16
C GLU A 129 4.97 23.17 -8.18
N SER A 130 4.46 24.40 -8.19
CA SER A 130 5.26 25.62 -8.30
C SER A 130 5.58 26.20 -6.92
N ASP A 131 6.68 26.94 -6.83
CA ASP A 131 6.99 27.80 -5.68
C ASP A 131 6.44 29.24 -5.87
N GLU A 132 5.83 29.51 -7.03
CA GLU A 132 5.19 30.80 -7.32
C GLU A 132 3.98 31.06 -6.41
N PRO A 133 3.78 32.31 -5.94
CA PRO A 133 2.61 32.66 -5.15
C PRO A 133 1.30 32.35 -5.87
N ILE A 134 0.43 31.58 -5.21
CA ILE A 134 -0.92 31.33 -5.71
C ILE A 134 -1.81 32.51 -5.33
N VAL A 135 -2.61 32.98 -6.29
CA VAL A 135 -3.67 33.97 -6.02
C VAL A 135 -4.96 33.21 -5.77
N LEU A 136 -5.41 33.14 -4.51
CA LEU A 136 -6.56 32.34 -4.08
C LEU A 136 -7.81 32.58 -4.94
N ASP A 137 -8.20 33.83 -5.14
CA ASP A 137 -9.40 34.16 -5.92
C ASP A 137 -9.30 33.67 -7.36
N ARG A 138 -8.10 33.69 -7.94
CA ARG A 138 -7.86 33.18 -9.30
C ARG A 138 -8.00 31.66 -9.35
N ALA A 139 -7.36 30.95 -8.43
CA ALA A 139 -7.45 29.49 -8.33
C ALA A 139 -8.89 29.03 -8.05
N ALA A 140 -9.58 29.71 -7.14
CA ALA A 140 -10.98 29.45 -6.81
C ALA A 140 -11.91 29.69 -8.00
N ASN A 141 -11.75 30.81 -8.72
CA ASN A 141 -12.52 31.10 -9.93
C ASN A 141 -12.24 30.10 -11.06
N GLU A 142 -10.98 29.67 -11.25
CA GLU A 142 -10.61 28.67 -12.24
C GLU A 142 -11.31 27.33 -11.98
N ILE A 143 -11.22 26.81 -10.75
CA ILE A 143 -11.83 25.53 -10.38
C ILE A 143 -13.37 25.60 -10.41
N ALA A 144 -13.93 26.73 -9.93
CA ALA A 144 -15.37 26.91 -9.90
C ALA A 144 -15.99 26.87 -11.29
N ASN A 145 -15.34 27.53 -12.25
CA ASN A 145 -15.84 27.67 -13.61
C ASN A 145 -15.28 26.62 -14.58
N HIS A 146 -14.45 25.68 -14.11
CA HIS A 146 -13.88 24.67 -14.98
C HIS A 146 -15.00 23.80 -15.61
N PRO A 147 -15.12 23.77 -16.95
CA PRO A 147 -16.19 23.05 -17.65
C PRO A 147 -16.03 21.52 -17.64
N GLY A 148 -14.87 21.01 -17.22
CA GLY A 148 -14.56 19.59 -17.18
C GLY A 148 -14.66 19.00 -15.78
N ASN A 149 -14.04 17.82 -15.64
CA ASN A 149 -14.07 17.09 -14.41
C ASN A 149 -13.03 17.63 -13.41
N VAL A 150 -13.48 17.88 -12.18
CA VAL A 150 -12.61 18.20 -11.05
C VAL A 150 -12.80 17.14 -9.97
N TRP A 151 -11.71 16.47 -9.60
CA TRP A 151 -11.69 15.49 -8.54
C TRP A 151 -11.12 16.12 -7.28
N SER A 152 -11.78 15.89 -6.15
CA SER A 152 -11.26 16.21 -4.83
C SER A 152 -10.92 14.92 -4.11
N HIS A 153 -9.66 14.75 -3.77
CA HIS A 153 -9.14 13.65 -2.98
C HIS A 153 -8.89 14.15 -1.56
N VAL A 154 -9.20 13.32 -0.56
CA VAL A 154 -8.77 13.57 0.82
C VAL A 154 -7.90 12.41 1.25
N VAL A 155 -6.66 12.70 1.65
CA VAL A 155 -5.67 11.74 2.12
C VAL A 155 -5.39 12.05 3.58
N SER A 156 -5.69 11.11 4.48
CA SER A 156 -5.71 11.32 5.93
C SER A 156 -4.98 10.20 6.64
N LEU A 157 -4.23 10.58 7.68
CA LEU A 157 -3.46 9.70 8.57
C LEU A 157 -3.89 9.95 10.01
N ARG A 158 -3.65 8.96 10.88
CA ARG A 158 -3.69 9.19 12.33
C ARG A 158 -2.55 10.11 12.75
N ARG A 159 -2.77 10.96 13.74
CA ARG A 159 -1.79 11.93 14.26
C ARG A 159 -0.46 11.27 14.64
N GLU A 160 -0.51 10.10 15.26
CA GLU A 160 0.68 9.38 15.71
C GLU A 160 1.57 8.97 14.52
N ASP A 161 0.94 8.50 13.43
CA ASP A 161 1.64 8.14 12.20
C ASP A 161 2.16 9.38 11.46
N ALA A 162 1.36 10.46 11.42
CA ALA A 162 1.78 11.71 10.82
C ALA A 162 3.05 12.26 11.48
N ILE A 163 3.11 12.29 12.82
CA ILE A 163 4.32 12.72 13.55
C ILE A 163 5.47 11.73 13.31
N ARG A 164 5.23 10.43 13.51
CA ARG A 164 6.26 9.38 13.39
C ARG A 164 6.94 9.37 12.03
N LEU A 165 6.19 9.61 10.97
CA LEU A 165 6.64 9.53 9.57
C LEU A 165 6.98 10.92 8.98
N GLY A 166 6.78 11.99 9.76
CA GLY A 166 7.08 13.37 9.37
C GLY A 166 6.10 13.98 8.36
N TYR A 167 4.84 13.56 8.37
CA TYR A 167 3.71 14.13 7.62
C TYR A 167 2.88 15.10 8.46
N ASP A 168 3.52 15.78 9.41
CA ASP A 168 2.95 16.81 10.29
C ASP A 168 3.11 18.24 9.73
N ASN A 169 3.55 18.38 8.47
CA ASN A 169 3.79 19.66 7.82
C ASN A 169 3.47 19.64 6.32
N SER A 170 3.12 20.80 5.77
CA SER A 170 2.66 20.97 4.39
C SER A 170 3.70 20.59 3.33
N GLU A 171 4.99 20.84 3.57
CA GLU A 171 6.04 20.56 2.60
C GLU A 171 6.15 19.06 2.33
N ARG A 172 6.08 18.23 3.37
CA ARG A 172 6.17 16.77 3.21
C ARG A 172 5.00 16.19 2.43
N TRP A 173 3.81 16.74 2.62
CA TRP A 173 2.66 16.40 1.79
C TRP A 173 2.80 16.86 0.34
N ARG A 174 3.32 18.08 0.11
CA ARG A 174 3.61 18.58 -1.23
C ARG A 174 4.61 17.68 -1.97
N GLU A 175 5.72 17.33 -1.32
CA GLU A 175 6.73 16.42 -1.87
C GLU A 175 6.14 15.05 -2.23
N LEU A 176 5.25 14.51 -1.40
CA LEU A 176 4.57 13.24 -1.65
C LEU A 176 3.67 13.33 -2.90
N VAL A 177 2.84 14.37 -3.02
CA VAL A 177 1.98 14.58 -4.19
C VAL A 177 2.81 14.75 -5.45
N MET A 178 3.86 15.56 -5.41
CA MET A 178 4.75 15.78 -6.56
C MET A 178 5.43 14.49 -7.01
N ARG A 179 5.86 13.64 -6.08
CA ARG A 179 6.51 12.35 -6.39
C ARG A 179 5.57 11.39 -7.11
N HIS A 180 4.28 11.44 -6.79
CA HIS A 180 3.25 10.54 -7.32
C HIS A 180 2.31 11.20 -8.33
N ILE A 181 2.69 12.38 -8.85
CA ILE A 181 1.84 13.12 -9.76
C ILE A 181 1.59 12.36 -11.07
N ALA A 182 2.57 11.58 -11.53
CA ALA A 182 2.46 10.69 -12.68
C ALA A 182 1.45 9.56 -12.44
N ASP A 183 1.50 8.93 -11.27
CA ASP A 183 0.57 7.88 -10.88
C ASP A 183 -0.87 8.45 -10.81
N ILE A 184 -1.03 9.64 -10.22
CA ILE A 184 -2.33 10.33 -10.14
C ILE A 184 -2.85 10.68 -11.55
N ALA A 185 -1.99 11.18 -12.43
CA ALA A 185 -2.33 11.54 -13.80
C ALA A 185 -2.82 10.33 -14.61
N GLU A 186 -2.12 9.19 -14.48
CA GLU A 186 -2.50 7.93 -15.10
C GLU A 186 -3.89 7.47 -14.63
N GLN A 187 -4.10 7.41 -13.31
CA GLN A 187 -5.35 6.93 -12.74
C GLN A 187 -6.55 7.86 -13.01
N THR A 188 -6.30 9.16 -13.16
CA THR A 188 -7.30 10.16 -13.56
C THR A 188 -7.46 10.29 -15.08
N LYS A 189 -6.66 9.57 -15.87
CA LYS A 189 -6.65 9.64 -17.34
C LYS A 189 -6.44 11.06 -17.86
N ILE A 190 -5.51 11.79 -17.26
CA ILE A 190 -5.11 13.12 -17.67
C ILE A 190 -3.64 13.05 -18.12
N PRO A 191 -3.30 13.41 -19.37
CA PRO A 191 -1.91 13.57 -19.77
C PRO A 191 -1.18 14.56 -18.85
N LEU A 192 0.04 14.25 -18.44
CA LEU A 192 0.77 15.05 -17.45
C LEU A 192 0.92 16.52 -17.84
N CYS A 193 1.13 16.82 -19.12
CA CYS A 193 1.20 18.19 -19.63
C CYS A 193 -0.12 18.99 -19.47
N ASN A 194 -1.25 18.29 -19.35
CA ASN A 194 -2.57 18.86 -19.14
C ASN A 194 -3.01 18.85 -17.67
N LEU A 195 -2.34 18.10 -16.81
CA LEU A 195 -2.70 17.99 -15.41
C LEU A 195 -2.51 19.33 -14.70
N LYS A 196 -3.50 19.70 -13.90
CA LYS A 196 -3.39 20.76 -12.90
C LYS A 196 -3.87 20.23 -11.57
N TRP A 197 -3.24 20.69 -10.50
CA TRP A 197 -3.63 20.34 -9.15
C TRP A 197 -3.41 21.48 -8.17
N TYR A 198 -4.17 21.44 -7.08
CA TYR A 198 -3.98 22.28 -5.91
C TYR A 198 -4.22 21.43 -4.67
N ALA A 199 -3.49 21.65 -3.60
CA ALA A 199 -3.77 21.01 -2.33
C ALA A 199 -3.63 21.97 -1.16
N ALA A 200 -4.22 21.60 -0.02
CA ALA A 200 -4.01 22.25 1.26
C ALA A 200 -3.85 21.20 2.35
N PHE A 201 -2.92 21.44 3.28
CA PHE A 201 -2.70 20.60 4.45
C PHE A 201 -3.43 21.17 5.66
N HIS A 202 -4.17 20.29 6.33
CA HIS A 202 -4.97 20.58 7.51
C HIS A 202 -4.38 19.78 8.68
N ASP A 203 -3.75 20.49 9.59
CA ASP A 203 -3.13 19.95 10.80
C ASP A 203 -4.18 19.83 11.92
N THR A 204 -5.12 18.91 11.76
CA THR A 204 -6.18 18.67 12.77
C THR A 204 -5.67 17.76 13.89
N THR A 205 -6.16 17.95 15.12
CA THR A 205 -5.64 17.30 16.34
C THR A 205 -5.41 15.81 16.20
N HIS A 206 -6.38 15.07 15.64
CA HIS A 206 -6.34 13.60 15.61
C HIS A 206 -6.00 13.02 14.24
N HIS A 207 -6.36 13.72 13.14
CA HIS A 207 -6.26 13.17 11.79
C HIS A 207 -5.71 14.17 10.77
N PRO A 208 -4.42 14.51 10.82
CA PRO A 208 -3.80 15.37 9.82
C PRO A 208 -4.06 14.84 8.41
N HIS A 209 -4.46 15.74 7.50
CA HIS A 209 -4.86 15.34 6.16
C HIS A 209 -4.66 16.44 5.14
N ILE A 210 -4.62 16.03 3.87
CA ILE A 210 -4.68 16.96 2.74
C ILE A 210 -6.00 16.84 2.00
N HIS A 211 -6.44 17.98 1.48
CA HIS A 211 -7.36 18.03 0.35
C HIS A 211 -6.55 18.27 -0.91
N LEU A 212 -6.73 17.41 -1.91
CA LEU A 212 -6.03 17.47 -3.19
C LEU A 212 -7.05 17.56 -4.32
N LEU A 213 -7.06 18.68 -5.02
CA LEU A 213 -7.84 18.93 -6.21
C LEU A 213 -7.03 18.55 -7.45
N VAL A 214 -7.62 17.77 -8.35
CA VAL A 214 -6.99 17.33 -9.61
C VAL A 214 -7.95 17.55 -10.76
N TYR A 215 -7.48 18.20 -11.81
CA TYR A 215 -8.25 18.49 -13.02
C TYR A 215 -7.37 18.64 -14.25
N SER A 216 -7.99 18.75 -15.42
CA SER A 216 -7.27 18.89 -16.69
C SER A 216 -7.48 20.27 -17.31
N LYS A 217 -6.46 20.79 -17.99
CA LYS A 217 -6.61 21.92 -18.92
C LYS A 217 -7.68 21.64 -19.99
N SER A 218 -7.88 20.37 -20.35
CA SER A 218 -8.87 19.93 -21.34
C SER A 218 -10.18 19.45 -20.67
N PRO A 219 -11.34 20.00 -21.02
CA PRO A 219 -12.62 19.66 -20.38
C PRO A 219 -13.07 18.20 -20.56
N LYS A 220 -12.54 17.50 -21.56
CA LYS A 220 -12.92 16.12 -21.92
C LYS A 220 -12.09 15.06 -21.22
N GLN A 221 -11.20 15.44 -20.30
CA GLN A 221 -10.30 14.54 -19.57
C GLN A 221 -10.67 14.49 -18.08
N GLY A 222 -9.96 13.66 -17.29
CA GLY A 222 -10.18 13.57 -15.85
C GLY A 222 -11.26 12.58 -15.48
N PHE A 223 -11.15 11.33 -15.92
CA PHE A 223 -12.06 10.26 -15.51
C PHE A 223 -11.38 9.36 -14.49
N LEU A 224 -12.02 9.17 -13.35
CA LEU A 224 -11.50 8.33 -12.27
C LEU A 224 -12.48 7.20 -11.94
N THR A 225 -11.95 5.97 -11.88
CA THR A 225 -12.72 4.77 -11.51
C THR A 225 -12.50 4.41 -10.05
N LYS A 226 -13.35 3.55 -9.48
CA LYS A 226 -13.12 2.99 -8.13
C LYS A 226 -11.77 2.31 -8.01
N GLN A 227 -11.40 1.52 -9.03
CA GLN A 227 -10.08 0.90 -9.09
C GLN A 227 -8.97 1.95 -9.12
N GLY A 228 -9.12 3.03 -9.89
CA GLY A 228 -8.15 4.13 -9.92
C GLY A 228 -7.97 4.79 -8.55
N ILE A 229 -9.05 4.97 -7.79
CA ILE A 229 -8.98 5.45 -6.40
C ILE A 229 -8.19 4.48 -5.52
N ASP A 230 -8.41 3.17 -5.67
CA ASP A 230 -7.67 2.16 -4.92
C ASP A 230 -6.18 2.15 -5.29
N LYS A 231 -5.83 2.42 -6.56
CA LYS A 231 -4.43 2.56 -7.00
C LYS A 231 -3.79 3.81 -6.42
N ILE A 232 -4.46 4.96 -6.47
CA ILE A 232 -3.97 6.20 -5.83
C ILE A 232 -3.73 5.97 -4.33
N ARG A 233 -4.67 5.31 -3.64
CA ARG A 233 -4.49 4.93 -2.23
C ARG A 233 -3.27 4.05 -2.03
N SER A 234 -3.13 3.03 -2.87
CA SER A 234 -2.01 2.08 -2.79
C SER A 234 -0.66 2.76 -2.97
N VAL A 235 -0.55 3.68 -3.93
CA VAL A 235 0.67 4.44 -4.20
C VAL A 235 1.07 5.28 -2.99
N PHE A 236 0.13 6.03 -2.39
CA PHE A 236 0.43 6.80 -1.18
C PHE A 236 0.78 5.91 0.02
N ALA A 237 0.05 4.81 0.26
CA ALA A 237 0.36 3.93 1.38
C ALA A 237 1.74 3.27 1.25
N ASN A 238 2.13 2.81 0.06
CA ASN A 238 3.41 2.17 -0.17
C ASN A 238 4.61 3.12 0.01
N ASP A 239 4.42 4.43 -0.19
CA ASP A 239 5.46 5.42 0.07
C ASP A 239 5.46 5.86 1.54
N ILE A 240 4.30 6.21 2.10
CA ILE A 240 4.17 6.66 3.51
C ILE A 240 4.63 5.56 4.48
N PHE A 241 4.14 4.34 4.30
CA PHE A 241 4.39 3.20 5.20
C PHE A 241 5.42 2.23 4.64
N HIS A 242 6.36 2.71 3.82
CA HIS A 242 7.33 1.86 3.14
C HIS A 242 8.04 0.91 4.11
N ASP A 243 8.68 1.46 5.15
CA ASP A 243 9.46 0.67 6.11
C ASP A 243 8.58 -0.30 6.93
N ASP A 244 7.38 0.13 7.31
CA ASP A 244 6.42 -0.71 8.05
C ASP A 244 5.98 -1.92 7.19
N LEU A 245 5.65 -1.67 5.92
CA LEU A 245 5.27 -2.73 4.97
C LEU A 245 6.43 -3.66 4.64
N GLN A 246 7.65 -3.13 4.48
CA GLN A 246 8.85 -3.95 4.27
C GLN A 246 9.10 -4.88 5.47
N SER A 247 8.98 -4.37 6.69
CA SER A 247 9.10 -5.19 7.90
C SER A 247 8.06 -6.33 7.92
N ILE A 248 6.82 -6.04 7.55
CA ILE A 248 5.76 -7.05 7.45
C ILE A 248 6.12 -8.11 6.41
N TYR A 249 6.57 -7.73 5.21
CA TYR A 249 6.95 -8.68 4.16
C TYR A 249 8.11 -9.60 4.57
N MET A 250 9.11 -9.05 5.26
CA MET A 250 10.22 -9.83 5.81
C MET A 250 9.71 -10.85 6.83
N GLU A 251 8.88 -10.41 7.78
CA GLU A 251 8.34 -11.32 8.79
C GLU A 251 7.43 -12.39 8.18
N GLN A 252 6.61 -12.04 7.18
CA GLN A 252 5.79 -13.00 6.45
C GLN A 252 6.64 -14.08 5.76
N THR A 253 7.79 -13.70 5.21
CA THR A 253 8.75 -14.63 4.61
C THR A 253 9.30 -15.58 5.66
N ILE A 254 9.72 -15.06 6.81
CA ILE A 254 10.20 -15.87 7.96
C ILE A 254 9.12 -16.86 8.40
N ARG A 255 7.88 -16.41 8.65
CA ARG A 255 6.78 -17.29 9.09
C ARG A 255 6.47 -18.38 8.08
N ARG A 256 6.50 -18.05 6.78
CA ARG A 256 6.29 -19.04 5.71
C ARG A 256 7.39 -20.09 5.70
N ASP A 257 8.64 -19.67 5.88
CA ASP A 257 9.79 -20.57 5.85
C ASP A 257 9.88 -21.42 7.13
N GLU A 258 9.51 -20.87 8.30
CA GLU A 258 9.28 -21.62 9.55
C GLU A 258 8.22 -22.71 9.35
N LEU A 259 7.06 -22.36 8.80
CA LEU A 259 5.98 -23.32 8.56
C LEU A 259 6.41 -24.43 7.58
N LYS A 260 7.15 -24.07 6.52
CA LYS A 260 7.73 -25.04 5.59
C LYS A 260 8.73 -25.97 6.30
N MET A 261 9.54 -25.45 7.23
CA MET A 261 10.53 -26.21 7.98
C MET A 261 9.88 -27.16 9.00
N GLU A 262 8.91 -26.69 9.77
CA GLU A 262 8.18 -27.52 10.75
C GLU A 262 7.38 -28.62 10.03
N SER A 263 6.71 -28.29 8.93
CA SER A 263 6.04 -29.29 8.10
C SER A 263 7.03 -30.33 7.56
N LYS A 264 8.25 -29.91 7.18
CA LYS A 264 9.31 -30.81 6.72
C LYS A 264 9.77 -31.76 7.83
N LYS A 265 10.09 -31.23 9.02
CA LYS A 265 10.51 -32.04 10.17
C LYS A 265 9.47 -33.10 10.51
N TYR A 266 8.21 -32.71 10.56
CA TYR A 266 7.14 -33.65 10.84
C TYR A 266 7.06 -34.74 9.76
N VAL A 267 7.07 -34.38 8.47
CA VAL A 267 7.13 -35.38 7.39
C VAL A 267 8.36 -36.30 7.53
N GLU A 268 9.53 -35.79 7.85
CA GLU A 268 10.72 -36.62 8.05
C GLU A 268 10.59 -37.59 9.24
N GLU A 269 10.03 -37.13 10.37
CA GLU A 269 9.73 -37.97 11.54
C GLU A 269 8.68 -39.04 11.22
N LEU A 270 7.64 -38.68 10.47
CA LEU A 270 6.63 -39.61 9.98
C LEU A 270 7.26 -40.73 9.15
N LEU A 271 8.10 -40.35 8.19
CA LEU A 271 8.77 -41.30 7.31
C LEU A 271 9.71 -42.22 8.08
N LYS A 272 10.37 -41.71 9.13
CA LYS A 272 11.15 -42.53 10.04
C LYS A 272 10.27 -43.54 10.79
N LYS A 273 9.14 -43.10 11.38
CA LYS A 273 8.21 -43.97 12.11
C LYS A 273 7.57 -45.03 11.22
N ILE A 274 7.28 -44.72 9.96
CA ILE A 274 6.77 -45.69 8.97
C ILE A 274 7.84 -46.77 8.69
N ARG A 275 9.12 -46.38 8.50
CA ARG A 275 10.22 -47.37 8.34
C ARG A 275 10.41 -48.26 9.55
N GLU A 276 10.19 -47.72 10.75
CA GLU A 276 10.32 -48.43 12.03
C GLU A 276 9.04 -49.17 12.45
N ASN A 277 7.99 -49.16 11.60
CA ASN A 277 6.69 -49.78 11.83
C ASN A 277 5.99 -49.33 13.15
N ASN A 278 6.23 -48.08 13.56
CA ASN A 278 5.82 -47.51 14.84
C ASN A 278 4.99 -46.21 14.66
N PHE A 279 4.08 -46.22 13.69
CA PHE A 279 3.30 -45.04 13.32
C PHE A 279 1.80 -45.18 13.64
N HIS A 280 1.17 -44.12 14.13
CA HIS A 280 -0.19 -44.16 14.71
C HIS A 280 -1.27 -43.48 13.85
N ASN A 281 -0.98 -43.03 12.62
CA ASN A 281 -1.98 -42.44 11.72
C ASN A 281 -2.07 -43.22 10.38
N ALA A 282 -2.87 -44.28 10.38
CA ALA A 282 -3.06 -45.17 9.22
C ALA A 282 -3.57 -44.43 7.96
N LYS A 283 -4.33 -43.33 8.12
CA LYS A 283 -4.81 -42.53 6.99
C LYS A 283 -3.65 -41.82 6.29
N LEU A 284 -2.79 -41.15 7.06
CA LEU A 284 -1.66 -40.42 6.52
C LEU A 284 -0.63 -41.35 5.87
N GLU A 285 -0.35 -42.49 6.51
CA GLU A 285 0.53 -43.51 5.95
C GLU A 285 0.03 -44.00 4.58
N SER A 286 -1.25 -44.37 4.49
CA SER A 286 -1.88 -44.78 3.22
C SER A 286 -1.79 -43.69 2.14
N LEU A 287 -1.98 -42.42 2.51
CA LEU A 287 -1.82 -41.29 1.59
C LEU A 287 -0.37 -41.12 1.11
N ILE A 288 0.62 -41.30 1.98
CA ILE A 288 2.04 -41.21 1.62
C ILE A 288 2.44 -42.34 0.66
N PHE A 289 2.02 -43.58 0.92
CA PHE A 289 2.24 -44.71 0.00
C PHE A 289 1.57 -44.48 -1.36
N THR A 290 0.32 -44.00 -1.34
CA THR A 290 -0.42 -43.66 -2.56
C THR A 290 0.31 -42.56 -3.34
N LEU A 291 0.74 -41.51 -2.66
CA LEU A 291 1.46 -40.40 -3.26
C LEU A 291 2.80 -40.86 -3.84
N LYS A 292 3.55 -41.74 -3.16
CA LYS A 292 4.79 -42.30 -3.72
C LYS A 292 4.53 -43.02 -5.04
N LYS A 293 3.57 -43.94 -5.07
CA LYS A 293 3.23 -44.70 -6.29
C LYS A 293 2.80 -43.78 -7.44
N GLN A 294 1.99 -42.76 -7.13
CA GLN A 294 1.59 -41.74 -8.10
C GLN A 294 2.78 -40.94 -8.63
N LEU A 295 3.71 -40.55 -7.75
CA LEU A 295 4.90 -39.79 -8.13
C LEU A 295 5.91 -40.62 -8.92
N ASP A 296 6.05 -41.91 -8.64
CA ASP A 296 6.93 -42.83 -9.39
C ASP A 296 6.39 -43.11 -10.80
N SER A 297 5.07 -43.12 -10.98
CA SER A 297 4.40 -43.26 -12.28
C SER A 297 4.20 -41.93 -13.03
N THR A 298 4.62 -40.80 -12.45
CA THR A 298 4.52 -39.49 -13.09
C THR A 298 5.72 -39.22 -13.99
N ASN A 299 5.46 -39.03 -15.29
CA ASN A 299 6.44 -38.55 -16.26
C ASN A 299 6.55 -37.02 -16.21
N GLY A 300 7.77 -36.47 -16.29
CA GLY A 300 8.03 -35.03 -16.33
C GLY A 300 8.35 -34.39 -14.96
N LYS A 301 8.19 -33.06 -14.86
CA LYS A 301 8.61 -32.27 -13.69
C LYS A 301 7.72 -32.56 -12.47
N LYS A 302 8.31 -33.09 -11.41
CA LYS A 302 7.61 -33.47 -10.16
C LYS A 302 7.53 -32.29 -9.17
N VAL A 303 6.86 -31.22 -9.60
CA VAL A 303 6.59 -30.00 -8.82
C VAL A 303 5.09 -29.79 -8.80
N TYR A 304 4.50 -29.44 -7.65
CA TYR A 304 3.04 -29.43 -7.43
C TYR A 304 2.26 -28.76 -8.56
N GLY A 305 2.71 -27.60 -9.05
CA GLY A 305 2.04 -26.87 -10.14
C GLY A 305 1.86 -27.68 -11.43
N TYR A 306 2.77 -28.61 -11.73
CA TYR A 306 2.82 -29.43 -12.95
C TYR A 306 2.18 -30.82 -12.76
N LEU A 307 1.82 -31.20 -11.54
CA LEU A 307 1.22 -32.50 -11.27
C LEU A 307 -0.20 -32.59 -11.84
N LYS A 308 -0.61 -33.81 -12.21
CA LYS A 308 -1.99 -34.12 -12.63
C LYS A 308 -2.96 -33.85 -11.48
N PRO A 309 -4.24 -33.50 -11.77
CA PRO A 309 -5.23 -33.20 -10.74
C PRO A 309 -5.36 -34.27 -9.65
N GLU A 310 -5.34 -35.55 -10.04
CA GLU A 310 -5.41 -36.68 -9.10
C GLU A 310 -4.27 -36.69 -8.08
N VAL A 311 -3.04 -36.41 -8.53
CA VAL A 311 -1.85 -36.35 -7.66
C VAL A 311 -1.88 -35.11 -6.78
N LYS A 312 -2.35 -33.96 -7.31
CA LYS A 312 -2.54 -32.73 -6.54
C LYS A 312 -3.50 -32.95 -5.37
N THR A 313 -4.61 -33.63 -5.60
CA THR A 313 -5.58 -33.98 -4.55
C THR A 313 -4.93 -34.78 -3.42
N THR A 314 -4.08 -35.76 -3.75
CA THR A 314 -3.36 -36.54 -2.73
C THR A 314 -2.37 -35.67 -1.95
N VAL A 315 -1.63 -34.78 -2.63
CA VAL A 315 -0.74 -33.81 -1.95
C VAL A 315 -1.52 -32.86 -1.03
N ASP A 316 -2.67 -32.36 -1.47
CA ASP A 316 -3.52 -31.45 -0.70
C ASP A 316 -4.13 -32.13 0.53
N GLU A 317 -4.55 -33.40 0.41
CA GLU A 317 -5.02 -34.20 1.57
C GLU A 317 -3.90 -34.49 2.57
N VAL A 318 -2.68 -34.78 2.10
CA VAL A 318 -1.50 -34.88 2.99
C VAL A 318 -1.28 -33.55 3.69
N PHE A 319 -1.27 -32.43 2.95
CA PHE A 319 -1.05 -31.11 3.54
C PHE A 319 -2.13 -30.72 4.55
N LYS A 320 -3.39 -31.09 4.29
CA LYS A 320 -4.50 -30.88 5.22
C LYS A 320 -4.28 -31.60 6.55
N ILE A 321 -3.80 -32.84 6.54
CA ILE A 321 -3.47 -33.55 7.79
C ILE A 321 -2.30 -32.86 8.49
N LEU A 322 -1.24 -32.52 7.76
CA LEU A 322 -0.08 -31.81 8.31
C LEU A 322 -0.44 -30.46 8.94
N SER A 323 -1.45 -29.78 8.39
CA SER A 323 -1.90 -28.49 8.91
C SER A 323 -2.55 -28.54 10.28
N GLN A 324 -2.89 -29.73 10.77
CA GLN A 324 -3.59 -29.96 12.05
C GLN A 324 -2.62 -30.28 13.20
N GLU A 325 -1.32 -30.41 12.91
CA GLU A 325 -0.29 -30.67 13.91
C GLU A 325 -0.10 -29.51 14.87
N GLU A 326 0.16 -29.79 16.15
CA GLU A 326 0.08 -28.83 17.27
C GLU A 326 0.70 -27.45 16.99
N ASN A 327 1.89 -27.41 16.36
CA ASN A 327 2.63 -26.16 16.11
C ASN A 327 2.23 -25.44 14.81
N VAL A 328 1.55 -26.10 13.88
CA VAL A 328 1.30 -25.56 12.52
C VAL A 328 0.17 -24.52 12.48
N PRO A 329 -0.97 -24.69 13.15
CA PRO A 329 -2.02 -23.67 13.23
C PRO A 329 -1.53 -22.35 13.83
N GLU A 330 -0.68 -22.39 14.87
CA GLU A 330 -0.17 -21.17 15.50
C GLU A 330 0.74 -20.38 14.55
N LEU A 331 1.63 -21.06 13.82
CA LEU A 331 2.48 -20.44 12.80
C LEU A 331 1.67 -19.85 11.65
N TYR A 332 0.62 -20.55 11.21
CA TYR A 332 -0.28 -20.04 10.19
C TYR A 332 -1.02 -18.79 10.67
N GLU A 333 -1.52 -18.79 11.91
CA GLU A 333 -2.24 -17.64 12.47
C GLU A 333 -1.33 -16.42 12.62
N LYS A 334 -0.06 -16.60 13.00
CA LYS A 334 0.94 -15.51 13.00
C LYS A 334 1.13 -14.92 11.61
N TRP A 335 1.20 -15.75 10.56
CA TRP A 335 1.27 -15.26 9.19
C TRP A 335 -0.02 -14.52 8.76
N CYS A 336 -1.19 -15.04 9.14
CA CYS A 336 -2.49 -14.42 8.90
C CYS A 336 -2.59 -13.04 9.57
N GLU A 337 -2.06 -12.88 10.78
CA GLU A 337 -2.05 -11.60 11.48
C GLU A 337 -1.23 -10.55 10.75
N LEU A 338 -0.05 -10.91 10.25
CA LEU A 338 0.77 -10.03 9.41
C LEU A 338 0.05 -9.65 8.11
N GLU A 339 -0.63 -10.60 7.48
CA GLU A 339 -1.41 -10.36 6.27
C GLU A 339 -2.63 -9.44 6.55
N ARG A 340 -3.25 -9.55 7.74
CA ARG A 340 -4.29 -8.63 8.23
C ARG A 340 -3.74 -7.23 8.45
N GLN A 341 -2.57 -7.10 9.07
CA GLN A 341 -1.92 -5.80 9.29
C GLN A 341 -1.63 -5.09 7.96
N LYS A 342 -1.06 -5.80 6.98
CA LYS A 342 -0.87 -5.28 5.63
C LYS A 342 -2.18 -4.82 5.00
N TYR A 343 -3.26 -5.60 5.15
CA TYR A 343 -4.56 -5.26 4.56
C TYR A 343 -5.18 -4.01 5.22
N LYS A 344 -5.06 -3.90 6.55
CA LYS A 344 -5.55 -2.77 7.34
C LYS A 344 -4.93 -1.43 6.93
N THR A 345 -3.71 -1.44 6.38
CA THR A 345 -3.08 -0.24 5.82
C THR A 345 -3.93 0.41 4.72
N TYR A 346 -4.62 -0.38 3.90
CA TYR A 346 -5.34 0.11 2.72
C TYR A 346 -6.86 0.18 2.89
N THR A 347 -7.41 -0.57 3.85
CA THR A 347 -8.86 -0.73 3.97
C THR A 347 -9.27 -1.05 5.41
N GLN A 348 -10.46 -0.59 5.77
CA GLN A 348 -11.13 -0.90 7.04
C GLN A 348 -11.92 -2.21 6.99
N LYS A 349 -11.98 -2.87 5.82
CA LYS A 349 -12.64 -4.18 5.69
C LYS A 349 -11.80 -5.26 6.36
N GLU A 350 -12.48 -6.10 7.12
CA GLU A 350 -11.87 -7.34 7.61
C GLU A 350 -11.59 -8.29 6.44
N LYS A 351 -10.50 -9.05 6.58
CA LYS A 351 -10.09 -10.08 5.63
C LYS A 351 -10.16 -11.41 6.33
N GLU A 352 -11.00 -12.29 5.82
CA GLU A 352 -11.02 -13.69 6.19
C GLU A 352 -9.96 -14.44 5.38
N PHE A 353 -9.32 -15.42 6.02
CA PHE A 353 -8.35 -16.27 5.37
C PHE A 353 -8.92 -17.67 5.20
N PRO A 354 -8.63 -18.33 4.06
CA PRO A 354 -8.94 -19.74 3.93
C PRO A 354 -8.09 -20.56 4.92
N PRO A 355 -8.42 -21.82 5.16
CA PRO A 355 -7.52 -22.72 5.88
C PRO A 355 -6.15 -22.84 5.20
N LEU A 356 -5.11 -23.20 5.97
CA LEU A 356 -3.72 -23.27 5.48
C LEU A 356 -3.57 -24.08 4.19
N TRP A 357 -4.21 -25.25 4.11
CA TRP A 357 -4.14 -26.15 2.95
C TRP A 357 -4.92 -25.67 1.72
N GLU A 358 -5.65 -24.56 1.80
CA GLU A 358 -6.31 -23.88 0.68
C GLU A 358 -5.60 -22.58 0.30
N ASN A 359 -4.73 -22.09 1.19
CA ASN A 359 -3.97 -20.88 0.94
C ASN A 359 -2.86 -21.12 -0.10
N LYS A 360 -2.92 -20.39 -1.21
CA LYS A 360 -1.97 -20.51 -2.35
C LYS A 360 -0.57 -20.02 -2.01
N VAL A 361 -0.42 -19.13 -1.03
CA VAL A 361 0.91 -18.64 -0.56
C VAL A 361 1.79 -19.80 -0.09
N PHE A 362 1.18 -20.86 0.43
CA PHE A 362 1.87 -22.04 0.97
C PHE A 362 2.03 -23.17 -0.06
N GLN A 363 1.98 -22.86 -1.37
CA GLN A 363 2.43 -23.78 -2.41
C GLN A 363 3.87 -24.33 -2.20
N PRO A 364 4.83 -23.56 -1.63
CA PRO A 364 6.14 -24.12 -1.28
C PRO A 364 6.09 -25.31 -0.30
N VAL A 365 5.09 -25.39 0.57
CA VAL A 365 4.90 -26.52 1.49
C VAL A 365 4.43 -27.76 0.72
N ARG A 366 3.52 -27.60 -0.24
CA ARG A 366 3.09 -28.68 -1.14
C ARG A 366 4.26 -29.23 -1.96
N ASN A 367 5.10 -28.34 -2.48
CA ASN A 367 6.33 -28.74 -3.17
C ASN A 367 7.28 -29.48 -2.23
N MET A 368 7.42 -29.03 -0.98
CA MET A 368 8.24 -29.72 0.02
C MET A 368 7.72 -31.14 0.29
N ILE A 369 6.40 -31.33 0.44
CA ILE A 369 5.79 -32.66 0.63
C ILE A 369 6.12 -33.58 -0.55
N VAL A 370 5.96 -33.09 -1.79
CA VAL A 370 6.30 -33.85 -3.00
C VAL A 370 7.76 -34.29 -2.98
N GLN A 371 8.69 -33.39 -2.64
CA GLN A 371 10.12 -33.70 -2.58
C GLN A 371 10.45 -34.70 -1.47
N GLN A 372 9.86 -34.56 -0.29
CA GLN A 372 10.07 -35.50 0.81
C GLN A 372 9.59 -36.91 0.46
N VAL A 373 8.42 -37.02 -0.19
CA VAL A 373 7.87 -38.31 -0.60
C VAL A 373 8.68 -38.94 -1.72
N LEU A 374 9.23 -38.16 -2.64
CA LEU A 374 10.11 -38.68 -3.70
C LEU A 374 11.35 -39.36 -3.12
N ASN A 375 11.95 -38.75 -2.10
CA ASN A 375 13.18 -39.20 -1.46
C ASN A 375 13.00 -40.40 -0.53
N ILE A 376 11.79 -40.97 -0.43
CA ILE A 376 11.57 -42.22 0.31
C ILE A 376 12.13 -43.39 -0.51
N GLN A 377 13.22 -44.00 -0.03
CA GLN A 377 13.47 -45.42 -0.31
C GLN A 377 12.56 -46.25 0.61
N PHE A 378 11.55 -46.90 0.03
CA PHE A 378 10.93 -48.06 0.68
C PHE A 378 11.92 -49.23 0.55
N LEU A 379 12.12 -50.00 1.62
CA LEU A 379 12.79 -51.30 1.52
C LEU A 379 11.89 -52.22 0.69
N VAL A 380 12.06 -52.16 -0.63
CA VAL A 380 11.61 -53.20 -1.55
C VAL A 380 12.86 -54.01 -1.87
N GLU A 381 12.76 -55.34 -1.76
CA GLU A 381 13.83 -56.27 -2.11
C GLU A 381 14.51 -55.90 -3.43
N ALA A 382 15.84 -55.95 -3.39
CA ALA A 382 16.77 -55.28 -4.28
C ALA A 382 16.60 -55.61 -5.77
N ILE A 383 16.75 -54.59 -6.61
CA ILE A 383 17.41 -54.71 -7.91
C ILE A 383 18.42 -53.56 -8.00
N GLU A 384 19.71 -53.90 -7.98
CA GLU A 384 20.80 -52.97 -8.24
C GLU A 384 20.67 -52.40 -9.66
N VAL A 385 20.53 -51.08 -9.76
CA VAL A 385 20.86 -50.36 -10.98
C VAL A 385 21.65 -49.11 -10.57
N ALA A 386 22.85 -49.03 -11.14
CA ALA A 386 23.88 -48.06 -10.83
C ALA A 386 23.41 -46.59 -10.95
N GLU A 387 23.92 -45.80 -10.02
CA GLU A 387 23.73 -44.36 -9.85
C GLU A 387 24.45 -43.59 -10.98
N PRO A 388 23.78 -42.71 -11.75
CA PRO A 388 24.45 -41.69 -12.53
C PRO A 388 24.61 -40.40 -11.71
N GLU A 389 25.80 -39.83 -11.76
CA GLU A 389 26.17 -38.59 -11.07
C GLU A 389 25.28 -37.39 -11.47
N LEU A 390 24.94 -36.59 -10.46
CA LEU A 390 24.19 -35.34 -10.57
C LEU A 390 24.97 -34.27 -11.36
N PRO A 391 24.36 -33.61 -12.35
CA PRO A 391 24.86 -32.34 -12.84
C PRO A 391 24.42 -31.19 -11.92
N GLU A 392 25.38 -30.36 -11.54
CA GLU A 392 25.18 -29.04 -10.95
C GLU A 392 24.43 -28.11 -11.92
N SER A 393 23.20 -27.72 -11.59
CA SER A 393 22.67 -26.35 -11.77
C SER A 393 21.20 -26.28 -11.34
N PHE A 394 20.96 -25.59 -10.23
CA PHE A 394 19.62 -25.17 -9.84
C PHE A 394 19.42 -23.73 -10.33
N THR A 395 18.70 -23.55 -11.43
CA THR A 395 18.03 -22.27 -11.71
C THR A 395 16.62 -22.33 -11.11
N GLU A 396 16.37 -21.50 -10.10
CA GLU A 396 15.06 -21.29 -9.51
C GLU A 396 14.07 -20.80 -10.57
N THR A 397 13.10 -21.65 -10.93
CA THR A 397 11.91 -21.23 -11.68
C THR A 397 11.01 -20.33 -10.81
N GLU A 398 10.78 -19.11 -11.28
CA GLU A 398 9.77 -18.14 -10.85
C GLU A 398 8.45 -18.81 -10.43
N ILE A 399 8.01 -18.50 -9.21
CA ILE A 399 6.63 -18.71 -8.75
C ILE A 399 5.91 -17.38 -8.96
N GLU A 400 4.87 -17.40 -9.79
CA GLU A 400 4.00 -16.26 -10.07
C GLU A 400 3.37 -15.70 -8.79
N ILE A 401 3.65 -14.42 -8.56
CA ILE A 401 3.08 -13.59 -7.50
C ILE A 401 1.88 -12.85 -8.09
N PRO A 402 0.64 -13.00 -7.56
CA PRO A 402 -0.49 -12.21 -8.04
C PRO A 402 -0.42 -10.77 -7.50
N PRO A 403 -0.86 -9.80 -8.31
CA PRO A 403 0.05 -8.89 -8.99
C PRO A 403 0.89 -8.08 -7.99
N GLN A 404 2.20 -8.24 -8.04
CA GLN A 404 3.07 -7.13 -7.74
C GLN A 404 2.77 -6.02 -8.74
N ILE A 405 2.93 -4.76 -8.33
CA ILE A 405 3.17 -3.68 -9.28
C ILE A 405 4.30 -4.18 -10.18
N ASP A 406 3.99 -4.26 -11.47
CA ASP A 406 4.84 -4.75 -12.53
C ASP A 406 6.30 -4.33 -12.30
N THR A 407 7.15 -5.26 -11.85
CA THR A 407 8.59 -5.02 -11.71
C THR A 407 9.30 -5.14 -13.06
N ASP A 408 8.59 -5.47 -14.15
CA ASP A 408 9.11 -5.30 -15.52
C ASP A 408 9.28 -3.83 -15.93
N PHE A 409 8.91 -2.85 -15.08
CA PHE A 409 9.28 -1.44 -15.26
C PHE A 409 10.80 -1.16 -15.16
N PHE A 410 11.62 -2.15 -14.76
CA PHE A 410 13.08 -1.99 -14.60
C PHE A 410 13.94 -2.99 -15.39
N LYS A 411 13.37 -3.71 -16.36
CA LYS A 411 14.19 -4.17 -17.49
C LYS A 411 14.25 -3.03 -18.50
N PRO A 412 15.44 -2.52 -18.87
CA PRO A 412 15.52 -1.52 -19.92
C PRO A 412 15.01 -2.16 -21.22
N LYS A 413 13.77 -1.84 -21.62
CA LYS A 413 13.40 -1.92 -23.03
C LYS A 413 14.12 -0.76 -23.69
N GLU A 414 14.93 -1.07 -24.71
CA GLU A 414 15.44 -0.01 -25.59
C GLU A 414 14.24 0.82 -26.06
N PRO A 415 14.30 2.15 -25.93
CA PRO A 415 13.21 2.99 -26.40
C PRO A 415 13.00 2.70 -27.88
N ALA A 416 11.74 2.55 -28.29
CA ALA A 416 11.36 2.24 -29.67
C ALA A 416 11.71 3.33 -30.69
N ASP A 417 12.39 4.40 -30.24
CA ASP A 417 12.83 5.53 -31.04
C ASP A 417 14.35 5.43 -31.23
N SER A 418 14.79 5.33 -32.48
CA SER A 418 16.13 4.92 -32.90
C SER A 418 17.29 5.86 -32.51
N ASN A 419 17.03 6.87 -31.67
CA ASN A 419 18.02 7.88 -31.28
C ASN A 419 18.27 8.00 -29.76
N LEU A 420 17.63 7.20 -28.89
CA LEU A 420 18.00 7.14 -27.46
C LEU A 420 18.69 5.80 -27.14
N LYS A 421 20.01 5.81 -27.01
CA LYS A 421 20.78 4.69 -26.43
C LYS A 421 21.17 5.05 -25.00
N TRP A 422 21.00 4.10 -24.08
CA TRP A 422 21.49 4.22 -22.71
C TRP A 422 23.01 4.44 -22.72
N ASN A 423 23.48 5.47 -22.00
CA ASN A 423 24.91 5.73 -21.81
C ASN A 423 25.55 4.56 -21.03
N ASP A 424 26.80 4.24 -21.36
CA ASP A 424 27.59 3.17 -20.77
C ASP A 424 27.77 3.36 -19.26
N ASN A 425 27.80 4.60 -18.77
CA ASN A 425 27.84 4.91 -17.32
C ASN A 425 26.57 4.47 -16.58
N TYR A 426 25.40 4.59 -17.21
CA TYR A 426 24.13 4.11 -16.63
C TYR A 426 24.08 2.58 -16.60
N LYS A 427 24.51 1.92 -17.69
CA LYS A 427 24.57 0.45 -17.75
C LYS A 427 25.52 -0.12 -16.69
N THR A 428 26.69 0.51 -16.54
CA THR A 428 27.69 0.13 -15.54
C THR A 428 27.13 0.27 -14.12
N ALA A 429 26.47 1.39 -13.81
CA ALA A 429 25.84 1.58 -12.51
C ALA A 429 24.72 0.54 -12.25
N TYR A 430 23.90 0.24 -13.27
CA TYR A 430 22.83 -0.76 -13.17
C TYR A 430 23.39 -2.16 -12.90
N GLU A 431 24.44 -2.57 -13.60
CA GLU A 431 25.12 -3.85 -13.37
C GLU A 431 25.70 -3.93 -11.95
N MET A 432 26.34 -2.87 -11.47
CA MET A 432 26.86 -2.79 -10.10
C MET A 432 25.77 -2.89 -9.02
N ILE A 433 24.55 -2.38 -9.29
CA ILE A 433 23.44 -2.41 -8.32
C ILE A 433 22.77 -3.79 -8.29
N HIS A 434 22.76 -4.51 -9.41
CA HIS A 434 22.01 -5.75 -9.58
C HIS A 434 22.87 -7.02 -9.48
N ASP A 435 24.19 -6.90 -9.38
CA ASP A 435 25.06 -8.03 -9.04
C ASP A 435 24.91 -8.42 -7.56
N LYS A 436 24.65 -9.71 -7.32
CA LYS A 436 24.50 -10.30 -5.98
C LYS A 436 25.83 -10.37 -5.21
N ARG A 437 26.95 -10.07 -5.86
CA ARG A 437 28.31 -10.06 -5.28
C ARG A 437 28.81 -8.65 -4.94
N SER A 438 28.06 -7.61 -5.27
CA SER A 438 28.47 -6.23 -5.05
C SER A 438 28.63 -5.89 -3.57
N GLU A 439 29.73 -5.22 -3.24
CA GLU A 439 30.07 -4.72 -1.92
C GLU A 439 29.73 -3.22 -1.79
N LEU A 440 29.81 -2.66 -0.57
CA LEU A 440 29.44 -1.27 -0.29
C LEU A 440 30.15 -0.24 -1.19
N GLN A 441 31.38 -0.56 -1.61
CA GLN A 441 32.19 0.29 -2.47
C GLN A 441 31.62 0.36 -3.90
N ASP A 442 31.02 -0.73 -4.40
CA ASP A 442 30.41 -0.81 -5.73
C ASP A 442 29.13 0.04 -5.80
N TYR A 443 28.33 0.04 -4.73
CA TYR A 443 27.15 0.90 -4.64
C TYR A 443 27.51 2.39 -4.55
N LEU A 444 28.61 2.73 -3.86
CA LEU A 444 29.16 4.10 -3.81
C LEU A 444 29.64 4.56 -5.18
N GLN A 445 30.27 3.66 -5.94
CA GLN A 445 30.76 3.94 -7.28
C GLN A 445 29.61 4.07 -8.29
N ALA A 446 28.56 3.24 -8.16
CA ALA A 446 27.33 3.39 -8.92
C ALA A 446 26.61 4.72 -8.62
N GLU A 447 26.57 5.15 -7.36
CA GLU A 447 26.01 6.46 -6.96
C GLU A 447 26.80 7.62 -7.60
N LEU A 448 28.13 7.56 -7.58
CA LEU A 448 28.98 8.58 -8.22
C LEU A 448 28.80 8.63 -9.73
N LEU A 449 28.69 7.49 -10.41
CA LEU A 449 28.42 7.43 -11.85
C LEU A 449 27.07 8.08 -12.18
N LEU A 450 26.01 7.74 -11.44
CA LEU A 450 24.67 8.30 -11.65
C LEU A 450 24.59 9.80 -11.34
N LEU A 451 25.34 10.28 -10.34
CA LEU A 451 25.43 11.71 -10.02
C LEU A 451 26.22 12.51 -11.05
N SER A 452 27.35 11.97 -11.51
CA SER A 452 28.19 12.62 -12.55
C SER A 452 27.44 12.79 -13.87
N GLU A 453 26.61 11.81 -14.23
CA GLU A 453 25.72 11.90 -15.38
C GLU A 453 24.68 13.00 -15.17
N ALA A 454 24.03 13.04 -14.01
CA ALA A 454 23.01 14.03 -13.66
C ALA A 454 23.51 15.49 -13.65
N GLU A 455 24.83 15.69 -13.52
CA GLU A 455 25.49 17.01 -13.53
C GLU A 455 26.03 17.42 -14.90
N SER A 456 26.13 16.49 -15.87
CA SER A 456 26.57 16.82 -17.23
C SER A 456 25.45 17.48 -18.04
N GLU A 457 25.74 18.63 -18.67
CA GLU A 457 24.77 19.43 -19.45
C GLU A 457 24.15 18.68 -20.65
N MET A 458 24.62 17.48 -20.98
CA MET A 458 24.07 16.64 -22.05
C MET A 458 22.74 15.95 -21.68
N LEU A 459 22.31 16.06 -20.41
CA LEU A 459 21.07 15.47 -19.91
C LEU A 459 19.84 16.40 -19.95
N LEU A 460 20.05 17.71 -20.17
CA LEU A 460 18.94 18.66 -20.37
C LEU A 460 18.27 18.55 -21.74
N LEU A 461 18.94 17.93 -22.72
CA LEU A 461 18.42 17.77 -24.09
C LEU A 461 17.90 16.36 -24.42
N CYS A 462 18.29 15.32 -23.66
CA CYS A 462 18.09 13.93 -24.07
C CYS A 462 17.20 13.07 -23.15
N LEU A 463 16.79 13.54 -21.96
CA LEU A 463 15.79 12.84 -21.14
C LEU A 463 14.61 13.75 -20.80
N ASN A 464 13.41 13.23 -21.07
CA ASN A 464 12.14 13.71 -20.50
C ASN A 464 12.32 13.98 -18.99
N TRP A 465 11.85 15.15 -18.53
CA TRP A 465 11.79 15.60 -17.13
C TRP A 465 11.39 14.50 -16.12
N GLU A 466 10.52 13.57 -16.50
CA GLU A 466 10.12 12.40 -15.71
C GLU A 466 11.28 11.48 -15.33
N SER A 467 12.22 11.23 -16.24
CA SER A 467 13.38 10.36 -15.98
C SER A 467 14.37 11.03 -15.03
N CYS A 468 14.61 12.34 -15.18
CA CYS A 468 15.43 13.11 -14.24
C CYS A 468 14.80 13.19 -12.84
N MET A 469 13.49 13.34 -12.74
CA MET A 469 12.79 13.37 -11.44
C MET A 469 12.79 12.00 -10.75
N ARG A 470 12.64 10.90 -11.52
CA ARG A 470 12.73 9.53 -11.00
C ARG A 470 14.14 9.20 -10.50
N LEU A 471 15.19 9.59 -11.24
CA LEU A 471 16.59 9.44 -10.83
C LEU A 471 16.91 10.25 -9.56
N LYS A 472 16.48 11.52 -9.48
CA LYS A 472 16.65 12.35 -8.28
C LYS A 472 15.87 11.79 -7.07
N SER A 473 14.68 11.25 -7.29
CA SER A 473 13.87 10.60 -6.25
C SER A 473 14.51 9.30 -5.75
N TRP A 474 15.07 8.49 -6.66
CA TRP A 474 15.75 7.25 -6.34
C TRP A 474 17.06 7.48 -5.57
N ALA A 475 17.88 8.45 -5.99
CA ALA A 475 19.08 8.85 -5.26
C ALA A 475 18.76 9.38 -3.85
N LYS A 476 17.69 10.18 -3.68
CA LYS A 476 17.21 10.63 -2.36
C LYS A 476 16.72 9.48 -1.47
N ARG A 477 16.10 8.44 -2.04
CA ARG A 477 15.66 7.23 -1.31
C ARG A 477 16.86 6.41 -0.79
N MET A 478 17.90 6.24 -1.60
CA MET A 478 19.14 5.57 -1.19
C MET A 478 19.82 6.31 -0.02
N ARG A 479 19.87 7.65 -0.06
CA ARG A 479 20.41 8.49 1.02
C ARG A 479 19.65 8.33 2.35
N ARG A 480 18.32 8.23 2.32
CA ARG A 480 17.48 8.02 3.52
C ARG A 480 17.65 6.62 4.14
N SER A 481 17.70 5.59 3.31
CA SER A 481 17.95 4.21 3.77
C SER A 481 19.29 4.10 4.52
N ARG A 482 20.32 4.80 4.03
CA ARG A 482 21.66 4.83 4.64
C ARG A 482 21.73 5.61 5.96
N LEU A 483 21.03 6.74 6.09
CA LEU A 483 20.94 7.48 7.36
C LEU A 483 20.24 6.65 8.46
N ASN A 484 19.22 5.88 8.09
CA ASN A 484 18.53 4.98 9.02
C ASN A 484 19.38 3.75 9.41
N SER A 485 20.22 3.24 8.50
CA SER A 485 21.19 2.18 8.77
C SER A 485 22.32 2.64 9.71
N ILE A 486 22.87 3.83 9.48
CA ILE A 486 23.94 4.40 10.33
C ILE A 486 23.40 4.77 11.73
N GLY A 487 22.16 5.28 11.82
CA GLY A 487 21.50 5.57 13.09
C GLY A 487 21.10 4.34 13.93
N LYS A 488 21.09 3.15 13.32
CA LYS A 488 20.98 1.86 14.03
C LYS A 488 22.35 1.40 14.56
N HIS A 489 23.42 1.55 13.79
CA HIS A 489 24.78 1.18 14.23
C HIS A 489 25.37 2.09 15.31
N CYS A 490 24.97 3.36 15.40
CA CYS A 490 25.41 4.23 16.51
C CYS A 490 24.61 4.05 17.81
N ARG A 491 23.57 3.20 17.85
CA ARG A 491 22.86 2.86 19.09
C ARG A 491 23.39 1.61 19.81
N ASP A 492 24.30 0.90 19.15
CA ASP A 492 24.96 -0.30 19.68
C ASP A 492 26.44 -0.05 20.03
N PHE A 493 26.83 1.23 20.25
CA PHE A 493 28.13 1.64 20.81
C PHE A 493 27.95 2.56 22.01
#